data_AF-A0A962NMZ0-F1
#
_entry.id   AF-A0A962NMZ0-F1
#
_cell.length_a   1.000
_cell.length_b   1.000
_cell.length_c   1.000
_cell.angle_alpha   90.00
_cell.angle_beta   90.00
_cell.angle_gamma   90.00
#
_symmetry.space_group_name_H-M   'P 1'
#
loop_
_entity.id
_entity.type
_entity.pdbx_description
1 polymer ?
#
loop_
_entity_poly.entity_id
_entity_poly.type
_entity_poly.pdbx_seq_one_letter_code
_entity_poly.pdbx_strand_id
1 'polypeptide(L)'
;MIYLLLILATLVTSLISGVLSMAGGMILMGVFGFFLSVPAAMVLHGVAQAISNGSRIWLYRHHIRWSVLVPYTIGALLVVGIFSWITLVPDKGLVFLLVGS
;
A
#
# COMPACT_ATOMS: atom_id res chain seq x y z
N MET A 1 -16.25 -17.29 1.45
CA MET A 1 -16.94 -15.99 1.46
C MET A 1 -15.97 -14.82 1.67
N ILE A 2 -15.19 -14.81 2.76
CA ILE A 2 -14.31 -13.67 3.10
C ILE A 2 -13.26 -13.35 2.03
N TYR A 3 -12.60 -14.36 1.45
CA TYR A 3 -11.57 -14.13 0.43
C TYR A 3 -12.11 -13.45 -0.83
N LEU A 4 -13.33 -13.78 -1.25
CA LEU A 4 -13.98 -13.12 -2.40
C LEU A 4 -14.22 -11.64 -2.11
N LEU A 5 -14.63 -11.30 -0.88
CA LEU A 5 -14.78 -9.91 -0.45
C LEU A 5 -13.44 -9.18 -0.48
N LEU A 6 -12.37 -9.79 0.03
CA LEU A 6 -11.04 -9.16 0.04
C LEU A 6 -10.50 -8.94 -1.38
N ILE A 7 -10.71 -9.91 -2.28
CA ILE A 7 -10.33 -9.78 -3.70
C ILE A 7 -11.13 -8.65 -4.37
N LEU A 8 -12.44 -8.62 -4.18
CA LEU A 8 -13.29 -7.58 -4.76
C LEU A 8 -12.96 -6.20 -4.20
N ALA A 9 -12.72 -6.10 -2.89
CA ALA A 9 -12.28 -4.86 -2.24
C ALA A 9 -10.94 -4.40 -2.82
N THR A 10 -9.97 -5.30 -2.98
CA THR A 10 -8.67 -4.99 -3.59
C THR A 10 -8.84 -4.46 -5.02
N LEU A 11 -9.70 -5.09 -5.83
CA LEU A 11 -9.98 -4.64 -7.19
C LEU A 11 -10.61 -3.25 -7.21
N VAL A 12 -11.70 -3.04 -6.48
CA VAL A 12 -12.44 -1.76 -6.44
C VAL A 12 -11.55 -0.64 -5.91
N THR A 13 -10.84 -0.88 -4.81
CA THR A 13 -9.93 0.12 -4.21
C THR A 13 -8.72 0.42 -5.10
N SER A 14 -8.23 -0.54 -5.90
CA SER A 14 -7.18 -0.28 -6.89
C SER A 14 -7.66 0.68 -7.98
N LEU A 15 -8.92 0.54 -8.44
CA LEU A 15 -9.53 1.49 -9.38
C LEU A 15 -9.66 2.89 -8.74
N ILE A 16 -10.12 2.95 -7.49
CA ILE A 16 -10.20 4.22 -6.73
C ILE A 16 -8.82 4.86 -6.60
N SER A 17 -7.78 4.08 -6.27
CA SER A 17 -6.39 4.54 -6.21
C SER A 17 -5.88 5.01 -7.58
N GLY A 18 -6.32 4.39 -8.67
CA GLY A 18 -6.00 4.87 -10.02
C GLY A 18 -6.52 6.28 -10.31
N VAL A 19 -7.72 6.62 -9.80
CA VAL A 19 -8.36 7.93 -10.02
C VAL A 19 -7.92 8.97 -8.99
N LEU A 20 -7.85 8.58 -7.70
CA LEU A 20 -7.62 9.48 -6.56
C LEU A 20 -6.21 9.36 -5.96
N SER A 21 -5.31 8.61 -6.60
CA SER A 21 -3.94 8.31 -6.16
C SER A 21 -3.84 7.49 -4.86
N MET A 22 -4.15 8.07 -3.70
CA MET A 22 -3.92 7.45 -2.38
C MET A 22 -5.17 6.95 -1.65
N ALA A 23 -6.36 7.48 -1.98
CA ALA A 23 -7.59 7.16 -1.25
C ALA A 23 -7.91 5.66 -1.21
N GLY A 24 -7.70 4.95 -2.32
CA GLY A 24 -7.95 3.52 -2.40
C GLY A 24 -7.08 2.70 -1.45
N GLY A 25 -5.83 3.10 -1.22
CA GLY A 25 -4.93 2.40 -0.31
C GLY A 25 -5.41 2.46 1.14
N MET A 26 -5.81 3.64 1.60
CA MET A 26 -6.33 3.84 2.95
C MET A 26 -7.59 2.98 3.18
N ILE A 27 -8.53 3.01 2.23
CA ILE A 27 -9.74 2.18 2.29
C ILE A 27 -9.39 0.69 2.34
N LEU A 28 -8.47 0.24 1.50
CA LEU A 28 -8.06 -1.18 1.45
C LEU A 28 -7.41 -1.61 2.77
N MET A 29 -6.56 -0.78 3.38
CA MET A 29 -5.94 -1.07 4.67
C MET A 29 -7.00 -1.17 5.78
N GLY A 30 -8.00 -0.28 5.78
CA GLY A 30 -9.14 -0.37 6.68
C GLY A 30 -9.90 -1.69 6.52
N VAL A 31 -10.25 -2.07 5.30
CA VAL A 31 -10.92 -3.35 5.01
C VAL A 31 -10.09 -4.54 5.48
N PHE A 32 -8.79 -4.57 5.17
CA PHE A 32 -7.91 -5.65 5.62
C PHE A 32 -7.79 -5.69 7.16
N GLY A 33 -7.71 -4.54 7.83
CA GLY A 33 -7.65 -4.46 9.29
C GLY A 33 -8.87 -5.07 10.00
N PHE A 34 -10.05 -5.01 9.37
CA PHE A 34 -11.27 -5.62 9.93
C PHE A 34 -11.24 -7.14 9.90
N PHE A 35 -10.66 -7.73 8.86
CA PHE A 35 -10.79 -9.18 8.60
C PHE A 35 -9.51 -9.98 8.82
N LEU A 36 -8.35 -9.32 8.89
CA LEU A 36 -7.04 -9.96 9.00
C LEU A 36 -6.31 -9.57 10.29
N SER A 37 -5.21 -10.26 10.59
CA SER A 37 -4.24 -9.78 11.57
C SER A 37 -3.48 -8.58 10.99
N VAL A 38 -2.97 -7.68 11.83
CA VAL A 38 -2.22 -6.49 11.39
C VAL A 38 -1.05 -6.88 10.48
N PRO A 39 -0.21 -7.89 10.81
CA PRO A 39 0.88 -8.30 9.93
C PRO A 39 0.39 -8.79 8.56
N ALA A 40 -0.65 -9.61 8.52
CA ALA A 40 -1.20 -10.12 7.25
C ALA A 40 -1.81 -9.00 6.41
N ALA A 41 -2.53 -8.06 7.05
CA ALA A 41 -3.09 -6.88 6.40
C ALA A 41 -1.98 -6.02 5.78
N MET A 42 -0.92 -5.70 6.54
CA MET A 42 0.20 -4.89 6.05
C MET A 42 0.90 -5.53 4.85
N VAL A 43 1.19 -6.83 4.89
CA VAL A 43 1.87 -7.53 3.80
C VAL A 43 1.00 -7.54 2.54
N LEU A 44 -0.27 -7.95 2.65
CA LEU A 44 -1.18 -7.99 1.51
C LEU A 44 -1.43 -6.59 0.94
N HIS A 45 -1.60 -5.59 1.82
CA HIS A 45 -1.75 -4.19 1.40
C HIS A 45 -0.52 -3.71 0.63
N GLY A 46 0.68 -3.95 1.16
CA GLY A 46 1.94 -3.58 0.51
C GLY A 46 2.10 -4.20 -0.88
N VAL A 47 1.80 -5.49 -1.02
CA VAL A 47 1.83 -6.17 -2.33
C VAL A 47 0.80 -5.58 -3.29
N ALA A 48 -0.44 -5.38 -2.85
CA ALA A 48 -1.49 -4.78 -3.68
C ALA A 48 -1.12 -3.36 -4.13
N GLN A 49 -0.53 -2.55 -3.24
CA GLN A 49 -0.04 -1.21 -3.55
C GLN A 49 1.14 -1.23 -4.50
N ALA A 50 2.10 -2.14 -4.33
CA ALA A 50 3.23 -2.26 -5.24
C ALA A 50 2.76 -2.56 -6.68
N ILE A 51 1.78 -3.45 -6.83
CA ILE A 51 1.20 -3.78 -8.15
C ILE A 51 0.39 -2.59 -8.71
N SER A 52 -0.49 -1.98 -7.91
CA SER A 52 -1.34 -0.86 -8.36
C SER A 52 -0.54 0.40 -8.72
N ASN A 53 0.45 0.78 -7.89
CA ASN A 53 1.35 1.88 -8.19
C ASN A 53 2.32 1.52 -9.32
N GLY A 54 2.83 0.29 -9.34
CA GLY A 54 3.74 -0.21 -10.36
C GLY A 54 3.13 -0.18 -11.76
N SER A 55 1.86 -0.53 -11.91
CA SER A 55 1.17 -0.43 -13.20
C SER A 55 1.09 1.02 -13.69
N ARG A 56 0.91 2.00 -12.80
CA ARG A 56 0.93 3.43 -13.16
C ARG A 56 2.33 3.87 -13.60
N ILE A 57 3.36 3.47 -12.87
CA ILE A 57 4.77 3.74 -13.25
C ILE A 57 5.04 3.18 -14.65
N TRP A 58 4.61 1.95 -14.92
CA TRP A 58 4.79 1.31 -16.22
C TRP A 58 4.04 2.03 -17.35
N LEU A 59 2.77 2.41 -17.14
CA LEU A 59 1.97 3.14 -18.12
C LEU A 59 2.57 4.51 -18.43
N TYR A 60 3.01 5.24 -17.41
CA TYR A 60 3.57 6.59 -17.54
C TYR A 60 5.10 6.61 -17.70
N ARG A 61 5.74 5.47 -17.98
CA ARG A 61 7.21 5.32 -17.99
C ARG A 61 7.99 6.34 -18.83
N HIS A 62 7.39 6.80 -19.93
CA HIS A 62 8.01 7.80 -20.82
C HIS A 62 7.96 9.23 -20.26
N HIS A 63 7.13 9.48 -19.26
CA HIS A 63 6.95 10.79 -18.60
C HIS A 63 7.67 10.85 -17.24
N ILE A 64 8.42 9.81 -16.88
CA ILE A 64 9.13 9.74 -15.61
C ILE A 64 10.38 10.61 -15.66
N ARG A 65 10.52 11.49 -14.65
CA ARG A 65 11.75 12.24 -14.41
C ARG A 65 12.74 11.40 -13.58
N TRP A 66 13.62 10.67 -14.26
CA TRP A 66 14.59 9.76 -13.64
C TRP A 66 15.54 10.44 -12.65
N SER A 67 15.86 11.72 -12.87
CA SER A 67 16.66 12.52 -11.93
C SER A 67 16.03 12.69 -10.55
N VAL A 68 14.71 12.51 -10.44
CA VAL A 68 13.98 12.54 -9.16
C VAL A 68 13.74 11.12 -8.65
N LEU A 69 13.32 10.21 -9.53
CA LEU A 69 12.93 8.85 -9.13
C LEU A 69 14.11 8.05 -8.54
N VAL A 70 15.31 8.16 -9.13
CA VAL A 70 16.48 7.39 -8.69
C VAL A 70 16.91 7.76 -7.25
N PRO A 71 17.20 9.03 -6.92
CA PRO A 71 17.59 9.39 -5.54
C PRO A 71 16.48 9.09 -4.53
N TYR A 72 15.21 9.29 -4.90
CA TYR A 72 14.08 8.93 -4.05
C TYR A 72 14.04 7.41 -3.75
N THR A 73 14.21 6.59 -4.78
CA THR A 73 14.17 5.12 -4.64
C THR A 73 15.33 4.62 -3.79
N ILE A 74 16.54 5.18 -3.97
CA ILE A 74 17.69 4.84 -3.13
C ILE A 74 17.40 5.18 -1.67
N GLY A 75 16.91 6.39 -1.38
CA GLY A 75 16.53 6.79 -0.02
C GLY A 75 15.46 5.89 0.59
N ALA A 76 14.41 5.56 -0.18
CA ALA A 76 13.35 4.66 0.27
C ALA A 76 13.88 3.25 0.57
N LEU A 77 14.73 2.69 -0.28
CA LEU A 77 15.35 1.38 -0.06
C LEU A 77 16.28 1.37 1.15
N LEU A 78 17.02 2.45 1.39
CA LEU A 78 17.83 2.59 2.61
C LEU A 78 16.96 2.58 3.86
N VAL A 79 15.87 3.35 3.88
CA VAL A 79 14.93 3.37 5.01
C VAL A 79 14.30 2.00 5.22
N VAL A 80 13.82 1.35 4.15
CA VAL A 80 13.27 -0.02 4.24
C VAL A 80 14.33 -1.00 4.76
N GLY A 81 15.57 -0.90 4.29
CA GLY A 81 16.67 -1.76 4.73
C GLY A 81 17.11 -1.51 6.18
N ILE A 82 16.91 -0.31 6.72
CA ILE A 82 17.13 -0.01 8.14
C ILE A 82 15.96 -0.52 8.98
N PHE A 83 14.73 -0.26 8.55
CA PHE A 83 13.51 -0.65 9.28
C PHE A 83 13.19 -2.14 9.19
N SER A 84 13.74 -2.89 8.23
CA SER A 84 13.56 -4.34 8.13
C SER A 84 14.10 -5.11 9.35
N TRP A 85 14.99 -4.48 10.13
CA TRP A 85 15.53 -5.02 11.38
C TRP A 85 14.64 -4.72 12.60
N ILE A 86 13.60 -3.89 12.42
CA ILE A 86 12.70 -3.46 13.49
C ILE A 86 11.34 -4.11 13.28
N THR A 87 10.96 -5.01 14.20
CA THR A 87 9.63 -5.64 14.19
C THR A 87 8.61 -4.71 14.85
N LEU A 88 8.19 -3.67 14.13
CA LEU A 88 7.13 -2.77 14.59
C LEU A 88 5.78 -3.29 14.08
N VAL A 89 4.98 -3.86 14.99
CA VAL A 89 3.59 -4.23 14.71
C VAL A 89 2.69 -3.32 15.54
N PRO A 90 2.06 -2.31 14.92
CA PRO A 90 1.17 -1.42 15.64
C PRO A 90 -0.08 -2.17 16.11
N ASP A 91 -0.67 -1.71 17.20
CA ASP A 91 -1.95 -2.23 17.64
C ASP A 91 -3.04 -1.89 16.61
N LYS A 92 -4.10 -2.72 16.56
CA LYS A 92 -5.19 -2.54 15.60
C LYS A 92 -5.89 -1.18 15.74
N GLY A 93 -6.01 -0.67 16.96
CA GLY A 93 -6.68 0.62 17.22
C GLY A 93 -5.91 1.78 16.60
N LEU A 94 -4.60 1.80 16.80
CA LEU A 94 -3.71 2.78 16.20
C LEU A 94 -3.70 2.70 14.67
N VAL A 95 -3.75 1.49 14.09
CA VAL A 95 -3.89 1.33 12.63
C VAL A 95 -5.17 2.00 12.13
N PHE A 96 -6.32 1.75 12.77
CA PHE A 96 -7.58 2.39 12.36
C PHE A 96 -7.60 3.89 12.57
N LEU A 97 -6.99 4.37 13.66
CA LEU A 97 -6.85 5.81 13.92
C LEU A 97 -6.03 6.48 12.81
N LEU A 98 -4.86 5.92 12.47
CA LEU A 98 -3.96 6.47 11.45
C LEU A 98 -4.54 6.41 10.04
N VAL A 99 -5.34 5.40 9.73
CA VAL A 99 -5.99 5.27 8.42
C VAL A 99 -7.20 6.22 8.29
N GLY A 100 -7.86 6.53 9.42
CA GLY A 100 -9.06 7.36 9.46
C GLY A 100 -8.84 8.85 9.76
N SER A 101 -7.63 9.24 10.18
CA SER A 101 -7.22 10.64 10.45
C SER A 101 -6.84 11.38 9.17
#